data_AF-X1UAL4-F1
#
_entry.id   AF-X1UAL4-F1
#
_cell.length_a   1.000
_cell.length_b   1.000
_cell.length_c   1.000
_cell.angle_alpha   90.00
_cell.angle_beta   90.00
_cell.angle_gamma   90.00
#
_symmetry.space_group_name_H-M   'P 1'
#
loop_
_entity.id
_entity.type
_entity.pdbx_description
1 polymer ?
#
loop_
_entity_poly.entity_id
_entity_poly.type
_entity_poly.pdbx_seq_one_letter_code
_entity_poly.pdbx_strand_id
1 'polypeptide(L)'
;GDMGEAWLTDHTAGAGPYVLKEWSRKISVVLVANENYWQGAPKIKTIIIQDIPEPTDQLLRLKKGDIDIAWNLTAEQANSLKGSPDISIVTTPGQSDEYVGMNAGWGPFKDVRVRQAVKYAIDYDAIIDKVMSGFAINNQQFLPVGYFGYVENNPYSQNIEKAKELMAEAGYADGFDVELVTNTTERRRTEAVVVQENLAKIGIRAEINVMQASQMYAKFREQGLQMIIAGWGVDYPDADALAHPFANHRVKQLAWRCVWYDDYAADLAEA
;
A
#
# COMPACT_ATOMS: atom_id res chain seq x y z
N GLY A 1 33.21 -1.64 25.36
CA GLY A 1 31.91 -1.64 24.68
C GLY A 1 31.93 -0.56 23.63
N ASP A 2 31.19 -0.73 22.54
CA ASP A 2 31.08 0.27 21.48
C ASP A 2 30.39 1.53 22.02
N MET A 3 31.16 2.58 22.28
CA MET A 3 30.65 3.87 22.77
C MET A 3 29.88 4.62 21.68
N GLY A 4 30.08 4.26 20.40
CA GLY A 4 29.40 4.88 19.27
C GLY A 4 27.94 4.42 19.17
N GLU A 5 27.68 3.11 19.31
CA GLU A 5 26.31 2.57 19.27
C GLU A 5 25.40 3.23 20.31
N ALA A 6 25.84 3.27 21.58
CA ALA A 6 25.08 3.88 22.66
C ALA A 6 24.82 5.38 22.42
N TRP A 7 25.83 6.13 21.95
CA TRP A 7 25.70 7.56 21.67
C TRP A 7 24.75 7.84 20.49
N LEU A 8 24.74 6.98 19.47
CA LEU A 8 23.84 7.12 18.31
C LEU A 8 22.37 6.78 18.62
N THR A 9 22.06 6.28 19.83
CA THR A 9 20.67 6.04 20.21
C THR A 9 19.87 7.32 20.41
N ASP A 10 20.53 8.43 20.77
CA ASP A 10 19.93 9.74 21.04
C ASP A 10 20.68 10.93 20.42
N HIS A 11 21.69 10.66 19.59
CA HIS A 11 22.40 11.66 18.80
C HIS A 11 22.51 11.26 17.32
N THR A 12 22.87 12.21 16.45
CA THR A 12 23.08 11.95 15.02
C THR A 12 24.48 12.35 14.58
N ALA A 13 25.15 11.50 13.79
CA ALA A 13 26.41 11.80 13.10
C ALA A 13 26.24 11.69 11.58
N GLY A 14 25.29 12.46 11.03
CA GLY A 14 24.98 12.47 9.60
C GLY A 14 25.49 13.72 8.87
N ALA A 15 25.65 13.62 7.55
CA ALA A 15 25.97 14.75 6.67
C ALA A 15 24.72 15.43 6.06
N GLY A 16 23.55 15.18 6.66
CA GLY A 16 22.25 15.66 6.17
C GLY A 16 22.02 17.17 6.40
N PRO A 17 20.91 17.70 5.87
CA PRO A 17 20.56 19.12 5.99
C PRO A 17 20.20 19.55 7.41
N TYR A 18 19.84 18.62 8.31
CA TYR A 18 19.53 18.90 9.70
C TYR A 18 20.28 17.97 10.64
N VAL A 19 20.56 18.45 11.85
CA VAL A 19 21.18 17.72 12.95
C VAL A 19 20.20 17.59 14.10
N LEU A 20 20.19 16.45 14.78
CA LEU A 20 19.42 16.25 16.00
C LEU A 20 19.96 17.15 17.12
N LYS A 21 19.12 18.05 17.62
CA LYS A 21 19.40 18.89 18.78
C LYS A 21 18.93 18.22 20.08
N GLU A 22 17.72 17.67 20.06
CA GLU A 22 17.10 17.06 21.23
C GLU A 22 16.11 15.97 20.81
N TRP A 23 16.11 14.86 21.56
CA TRP A 23 15.07 13.83 21.46
C TRP A 23 14.45 13.56 22.83
N SER A 24 13.28 14.16 23.07
CA SER A 24 12.45 13.86 24.24
C SER A 24 11.53 12.69 23.87
N ARG A 25 11.84 11.48 24.36
CA ARG A 25 11.13 10.25 24.01
C ARG A 25 9.61 10.39 24.22
N LYS A 26 8.82 10.04 23.19
CA LYS A 26 7.35 10.15 23.16
C LYS A 26 6.79 11.56 23.39
N ILE A 27 7.61 12.59 23.18
CA ILE A 27 7.22 14.00 23.35
C ILE A 27 7.59 14.76 22.08
N SER A 28 8.88 14.84 21.74
CA SER A 28 9.32 15.57 20.55
C SER A 28 10.71 15.19 20.05
N VAL A 29 10.97 15.50 18.79
CA VAL A 29 12.28 15.52 18.15
C VAL A 29 12.53 16.94 17.65
N VAL A 30 13.62 17.57 18.10
CA VAL A 30 14.04 18.90 17.68
C VAL A 30 15.24 18.75 16.77
N LEU A 31 15.09 19.19 15.52
CA LEU A 31 16.13 19.22 14.50
C LEU A 31 16.53 20.67 14.22
N VAL A 32 17.82 20.92 14.06
CA VAL A 32 18.35 22.24 13.67
C VAL A 32 19.09 22.17 12.35
N ALA A 33 19.06 23.26 11.58
CA ALA A 33 19.76 23.36 10.31
C ALA A 33 21.26 23.04 10.48
N ASN A 34 21.79 22.18 9.62
CA ASN A 34 23.21 21.95 9.50
C ASN A 34 23.83 23.08 8.68
N GLU A 35 24.48 24.04 9.35
CA GLU A 35 25.13 25.16 8.67
C GLU A 35 26.28 24.71 7.75
N ASN A 36 26.82 23.50 7.96
CA ASN A 36 27.86 22.90 7.13
C ASN A 36 27.31 21.93 6.06
N TYR A 37 26.00 21.95 5.79
CA TYR A 37 25.44 21.09 4.76
C TYR A 37 26.03 21.42 3.39
N TRP A 38 26.48 20.40 2.66
CA TRP A 38 27.26 20.55 1.43
C TRP A 38 26.48 21.20 0.27
N GLN A 39 25.15 21.19 0.29
CA GLN A 39 24.30 21.95 -0.66
C GLN A 39 23.87 23.34 -0.12
N GLY A 40 24.44 23.79 0.99
CA GLY A 40 24.10 25.04 1.66
C GLY A 40 23.06 24.86 2.78
N ALA A 41 23.17 25.68 3.82
CA ALA A 41 22.33 25.57 5.01
C ALA A 41 20.83 25.77 4.69
N PRO A 42 19.93 24.93 5.25
CA PRO A 42 18.49 25.13 5.10
C PRO A 42 18.01 26.50 5.60
N LYS A 43 16.96 27.01 4.96
CA LYS A 43 16.30 28.27 5.35
C LYS A 43 15.49 28.14 6.63
N ILE A 44 14.81 27.00 6.82
CA ILE A 44 14.12 26.69 8.07
C ILE A 44 15.19 26.30 9.08
N LYS A 45 15.29 27.07 10.17
CA LYS A 45 16.37 26.90 11.16
C LYS A 45 16.12 25.79 12.16
N THR A 46 14.84 25.53 12.47
CA THR A 46 14.43 24.52 13.44
C THR A 46 13.18 23.81 12.94
N ILE A 47 13.16 22.49 13.05
CA ILE A 47 11.98 21.65 12.85
C ILE A 47 11.68 20.98 14.20
N ILE A 48 10.43 21.04 14.64
CA ILE A 48 9.96 20.39 15.84
C ILE A 48 8.92 19.35 15.43
N ILE A 49 9.27 18.08 15.54
CA ILE A 49 8.36 16.96 15.32
C ILE A 49 7.76 16.60 16.68
N GLN A 50 6.47 16.85 16.88
CA GLN A 50 5.78 16.55 18.13
C GLN A 50 5.08 15.19 18.05
N ASP A 51 5.18 14.39 19.10
CA ASP A 51 4.43 13.14 19.21
C ASP A 51 3.00 13.44 19.66
N ILE A 52 2.08 13.52 18.70
CA ILE A 52 0.65 13.75 18.93
C ILE A 52 -0.10 12.54 18.35
N PRO A 53 -0.31 11.47 19.15
CA PRO A 53 -0.85 10.22 18.61
C PRO A 53 -2.28 10.35 18.08
N GLU A 54 -3.10 11.19 18.72
CA GLU A 54 -4.52 11.30 18.42
C GLU A 54 -4.78 12.26 17.24
N PRO A 55 -5.37 11.78 16.11
CA PRO A 55 -5.65 12.62 14.94
C PRO A 55 -6.54 13.83 15.25
N THR A 56 -7.49 13.68 16.17
CA THR A 56 -8.38 14.76 16.60
C THR A 56 -7.63 15.90 17.29
N ASP A 57 -6.58 15.59 18.07
CA ASP A 57 -5.75 16.63 18.71
C ASP A 57 -4.86 17.32 17.68
N GLN A 58 -4.27 16.57 16.72
CA GLN A 58 -3.56 17.18 15.58
C GLN A 58 -4.46 18.16 14.83
N LEU A 59 -5.70 17.78 14.52
CA LEU A 59 -6.66 18.63 13.83
C LEU A 59 -6.96 19.93 14.60
N LEU A 60 -7.18 19.82 15.92
CA LEU A 60 -7.49 20.97 16.76
C LEU A 60 -6.30 21.95 16.82
N ARG A 61 -5.09 21.41 17.00
CA ARG A 61 -3.85 22.20 17.07
C ARG A 61 -3.51 22.85 15.74
N LEU A 62 -3.74 22.15 14.63
CA LEU A 62 -3.60 22.70 13.28
C LEU A 62 -4.56 23.89 13.08
N LYS A 63 -5.84 23.73 13.43
CA LYS A 63 -6.84 24.82 13.34
C LYS A 63 -6.52 26.03 14.22
N LYS A 64 -5.81 25.83 15.33
CA LYS A 64 -5.37 26.92 16.22
C LYS A 64 -4.07 27.59 15.77
N GLY A 65 -3.33 26.99 14.83
CA GLY A 65 -1.99 27.43 14.44
C GLY A 65 -0.89 27.01 15.44
N ASP A 66 -1.16 26.03 16.31
CA ASP A 66 -0.18 25.49 17.25
C ASP A 66 0.83 24.53 16.57
N ILE A 67 0.47 24.01 15.39
CA ILE A 67 1.33 23.20 14.50
C ILE A 67 1.09 23.62 13.05
N ASP A 68 2.13 23.54 12.23
CA ASP A 68 2.06 23.89 10.80
C ASP A 68 1.59 22.72 9.92
N ILE A 69 1.83 21.47 10.35
CA ILE A 69 1.57 20.24 9.58
C ILE A 69 0.96 19.18 10.49
N ALA A 70 -0.15 18.57 10.05
CA ALA A 70 -0.71 17.35 10.62
C ALA A 70 -0.59 16.21 9.61
N TRP A 71 0.04 15.09 9.98
CA TRP A 71 0.34 13.98 9.07
C TRP A 71 -0.69 12.84 9.18
N ASN A 72 -1.30 12.65 10.34
CA ASN A 72 -2.11 11.45 10.64
C ASN A 72 -3.62 11.73 10.67
N LEU A 73 -4.10 12.78 10.00
CA LEU A 73 -5.53 13.04 9.94
C LEU A 73 -6.24 11.88 9.25
N THR A 74 -7.40 11.49 9.77
CA THR A 74 -8.28 10.59 9.03
C THR A 74 -8.75 11.28 7.75
N ALA A 75 -9.12 10.50 6.74
CA ALA A 75 -9.63 11.05 5.50
C ALA A 75 -10.87 11.94 5.72
N GLU A 76 -11.77 11.56 6.63
CA GLU A 76 -12.92 12.37 7.02
C GLU A 76 -12.49 13.71 7.63
N GLN A 77 -11.52 13.69 8.55
CA GLN A 77 -10.99 14.91 9.17
C GLN A 77 -10.30 15.81 8.15
N ALA A 78 -9.48 15.24 7.25
CA ALA A 78 -8.88 15.99 6.15
C ALA A 78 -9.95 16.59 5.23
N ASN A 79 -10.96 15.81 4.85
CA ASN A 79 -12.08 16.29 4.03
C ASN A 79 -12.85 17.44 4.71
N SER A 80 -12.98 17.45 6.05
CA SER A 80 -13.60 18.54 6.79
C SER A 80 -12.85 19.89 6.71
N LEU A 81 -11.60 19.86 6.27
CA LEU A 81 -10.75 21.05 6.07
C LEU A 81 -10.85 21.61 4.64
N LYS A 82 -11.55 20.92 3.72
CA LYS A 82 -11.74 21.41 2.34
C LYS A 82 -12.42 22.78 2.36
N GLY A 83 -11.79 23.75 1.70
CA GLY A 83 -12.27 25.13 1.65
C GLY A 83 -11.87 26.02 2.82
N SER A 84 -11.03 25.53 3.75
CA SER A 84 -10.40 26.39 4.75
C SER A 84 -9.53 27.46 4.06
N PRO A 85 -9.62 28.75 4.45
CA PRO A 85 -8.78 29.80 3.87
C PRO A 85 -7.31 29.70 4.30
N ASP A 86 -7.04 29.08 5.46
CA ASP A 86 -5.72 29.06 6.10
C ASP A 86 -5.04 27.69 6.05
N ILE A 87 -5.77 26.64 5.69
CA ILE A 87 -5.27 25.26 5.68
C ILE A 87 -5.44 24.64 4.29
N SER A 88 -4.32 24.29 3.68
CA SER A 88 -4.29 23.52 2.42
C SER A 88 -4.13 22.03 2.71
N ILE A 89 -4.91 21.21 2.03
CA ILE A 89 -4.70 19.76 2.01
C ILE A 89 -3.70 19.46 0.90
N VAL A 90 -2.56 18.87 1.26
CA VAL A 90 -1.57 18.39 0.30
C VAL A 90 -1.70 16.88 0.19
N THR A 91 -1.99 16.40 -1.01
CA THR A 91 -1.95 14.97 -1.34
C THR A 91 -0.86 14.72 -2.37
N THR A 92 -0.21 13.57 -2.27
CA THR A 92 0.73 13.08 -3.27
C THR A 92 0.37 11.63 -3.60
N PRO A 93 0.56 11.17 -4.84
CA PRO A 93 0.42 9.75 -5.16
C PRO A 93 1.29 8.91 -4.22
N GLY A 94 0.66 7.90 -3.61
CA GLY A 94 1.36 6.92 -2.80
C GLY A 94 2.38 6.16 -3.64
N GLN A 95 3.51 5.80 -3.04
CA GLN A 95 4.60 5.06 -3.69
C GLN A 95 4.47 3.56 -3.39
N SER A 96 3.23 3.08 -3.42
CA SER A 96 2.86 1.71 -3.08
C SER A 96 1.52 1.34 -3.67
N ASP A 97 1.38 0.07 -4.04
CA ASP A 97 0.12 -0.52 -4.49
C ASP A 97 -0.47 -1.41 -3.41
N GLU A 98 -1.79 -1.35 -3.26
CA GLU A 98 -2.58 -2.34 -2.52
C GLU A 98 -3.25 -3.26 -3.53
N TYR A 99 -3.18 -4.57 -3.32
CA TYR A 99 -3.61 -5.55 -4.30
C TYR A 99 -4.28 -6.78 -3.67
N VAL A 100 -5.11 -7.43 -4.48
CA VAL A 100 -5.56 -8.81 -4.25
C VAL A 100 -4.62 -9.75 -4.99
N GLY A 101 -3.80 -10.48 -4.23
CA GLY A 101 -2.92 -11.53 -4.76
C GLY A 101 -3.70 -12.84 -4.89
N MET A 102 -3.53 -13.55 -6.01
CA MET A 102 -4.12 -14.88 -6.26
C MET A 102 -3.01 -15.87 -6.57
N ASN A 103 -3.04 -17.04 -5.92
CA ASN A 103 -2.07 -18.08 -6.19
C ASN A 103 -2.41 -18.83 -7.49
N ALA A 104 -1.71 -18.50 -8.57
CA ALA A 104 -1.90 -19.09 -9.89
C ALA A 104 -1.49 -20.58 -9.97
N GLY A 105 -0.88 -21.14 -8.92
CA GLY A 105 -0.58 -22.56 -8.78
C GLY A 105 -1.65 -23.35 -8.04
N TRP A 106 -2.66 -22.67 -7.47
CA TRP A 106 -3.71 -23.30 -6.66
C TRP A 106 -5.03 -23.42 -7.42
N GLY A 107 -5.60 -24.62 -7.40
CA GLY A 107 -7.01 -24.88 -7.70
C GLY A 107 -7.57 -24.08 -8.90
N PRO A 108 -8.75 -23.43 -8.74
CA PRO A 108 -9.38 -22.60 -9.77
C PRO A 108 -8.52 -21.46 -10.31
N PHE A 109 -7.63 -20.87 -9.50
CA PHE A 109 -6.79 -19.76 -9.93
C PHE A 109 -5.69 -20.15 -10.91
N LYS A 110 -5.49 -21.44 -11.20
CA LYS A 110 -4.68 -21.88 -12.35
C LYS A 110 -5.23 -21.35 -13.67
N ASP A 111 -6.55 -21.29 -13.82
CA ASP A 111 -7.19 -20.77 -15.01
C ASP A 111 -7.18 -19.23 -15.01
N VAL A 112 -6.61 -18.64 -16.06
CA VAL A 112 -6.54 -17.17 -16.20
C VAL A 112 -7.92 -16.53 -16.26
N ARG A 113 -8.94 -17.23 -16.77
CA ARG A 113 -10.32 -16.74 -16.87
C ARG A 113 -10.94 -16.56 -15.49
N VAL A 114 -10.64 -17.45 -14.53
CA VAL A 114 -11.06 -17.28 -13.12
C VAL A 114 -10.40 -16.05 -12.51
N ARG A 115 -9.10 -15.83 -12.76
CA ARG A 115 -8.39 -14.63 -12.27
C ARG A 115 -8.94 -13.34 -12.90
N GLN A 116 -9.31 -13.37 -14.17
CA GLN A 116 -9.97 -12.26 -14.86
C GLN A 116 -11.39 -12.02 -14.34
N ALA A 117 -12.16 -13.08 -14.04
CA ALA A 117 -13.47 -12.97 -13.43
C ALA A 117 -13.40 -12.26 -12.07
N VAL A 118 -12.39 -12.58 -11.25
CA VAL A 118 -12.12 -11.87 -9.99
C VAL A 118 -11.91 -10.38 -10.26
N LYS A 119 -11.06 -9.99 -11.24
CA LYS A 119 -10.84 -8.57 -11.58
C LYS A 119 -12.13 -7.86 -11.99
N TYR A 120 -13.00 -8.50 -12.78
CA TYR A 120 -14.32 -7.94 -13.14
C TYR A 120 -15.33 -7.96 -12.00
N ALA A 121 -15.14 -8.77 -10.94
CA ALA A 121 -16.04 -8.78 -9.79
C ALA A 121 -15.78 -7.58 -8.85
N ILE A 122 -14.57 -7.04 -8.82
CA ILE A 122 -14.19 -5.98 -7.88
C ILE A 122 -14.81 -4.63 -8.24
N ASP A 123 -15.48 -4.02 -7.26
CA ASP A 123 -15.91 -2.63 -7.28
C ASP A 123 -14.75 -1.72 -6.82
N TYR A 124 -13.88 -1.33 -7.75
CA TYR A 124 -12.72 -0.49 -7.46
C TYR A 124 -13.12 0.88 -6.89
N ASP A 125 -14.17 1.49 -7.44
CA ASP A 125 -14.65 2.81 -7.02
C ASP A 125 -15.22 2.76 -5.60
N ALA A 126 -16.01 1.72 -5.26
CA ALA A 126 -16.50 1.57 -3.89
C ALA A 126 -15.38 1.36 -2.87
N ILE A 127 -14.29 0.68 -3.22
CA ILE A 127 -13.12 0.55 -2.33
C ILE A 127 -12.47 1.94 -2.14
N ILE A 128 -12.23 2.67 -3.23
CA ILE A 128 -11.62 4.01 -3.18
C ILE A 128 -12.49 4.99 -2.37
N ASP A 129 -13.80 5.02 -2.61
CA ASP A 129 -14.68 5.98 -1.98
C ASP A 129 -15.06 5.61 -0.55
N LYS A 130 -15.39 4.34 -0.29
CA LYS A 130 -15.93 3.93 1.03
C LYS A 130 -14.85 3.49 1.99
N VAL A 131 -13.76 2.89 1.50
CA VAL A 131 -12.69 2.39 2.37
C VAL A 131 -11.55 3.40 2.43
N MET A 132 -11.16 3.96 1.29
CA MET A 132 -10.07 4.93 1.20
C MET A 132 -10.54 6.39 1.28
N SER A 133 -11.86 6.64 1.33
CA SER A 133 -12.43 7.99 1.45
C SER A 133 -11.93 8.98 0.38
N GLY A 134 -11.67 8.46 -0.83
CA GLY A 134 -11.12 9.21 -1.97
C GLY A 134 -9.59 9.40 -1.94
N PHE A 135 -8.87 8.86 -0.96
CA PHE A 135 -7.41 8.97 -0.85
C PHE A 135 -6.69 7.73 -1.42
N ALA A 136 -7.16 7.25 -2.57
CA ALA A 136 -6.50 6.22 -3.36
C ALA A 136 -6.71 6.50 -4.85
N ILE A 137 -5.80 6.01 -5.69
CA ILE A 137 -5.90 6.13 -7.14
C ILE A 137 -6.11 4.72 -7.69
N ASN A 138 -7.08 4.57 -8.60
CA ASN A 138 -7.25 3.31 -9.30
C ASN A 138 -6.00 3.01 -10.13
N ASN A 139 -5.29 1.95 -9.77
CA ASN A 139 -4.10 1.48 -10.46
C ASN A 139 -4.22 -0.01 -10.74
N GLN A 140 -4.20 -0.38 -12.02
CA GLN A 140 -4.22 -1.79 -12.46
C GLN A 140 -2.90 -2.22 -13.10
N GLN A 141 -1.87 -1.39 -12.92
CA GLN A 141 -0.48 -1.66 -13.26
C GLN A 141 0.31 -1.97 -11.98
N PHE A 142 1.54 -2.45 -12.13
CA PHE A 142 2.47 -2.61 -11.01
C PHE A 142 3.26 -1.33 -10.69
N LEU A 143 3.19 -0.30 -11.54
CA LEU A 143 3.82 1.00 -11.32
C LEU A 143 2.79 2.00 -10.81
N PRO A 144 3.07 2.71 -9.69
CA PRO A 144 2.27 3.84 -9.26
C PRO A 144 2.36 5.03 -10.22
N VAL A 145 1.36 5.91 -10.15
CA VAL A 145 1.34 7.18 -10.89
C VAL A 145 2.56 8.03 -10.52
N GLY A 146 3.20 8.61 -11.54
CA GLY A 146 4.37 9.48 -11.39
C GLY A 146 5.71 8.79 -11.68
N TYR A 147 5.73 7.47 -11.84
CA TYR A 147 6.93 6.74 -12.25
C TYR A 147 7.16 6.81 -13.77
N PHE A 148 8.43 6.82 -14.17
CA PHE A 148 8.79 6.56 -15.55
C PHE A 148 8.28 5.19 -15.97
N GLY A 149 7.63 5.10 -17.14
CA GLY A 149 7.00 3.87 -17.62
C GLY A 149 5.58 3.60 -17.09
N TYR A 150 5.03 4.48 -16.23
CA TYR A 150 3.62 4.40 -15.85
C TYR A 150 2.72 4.52 -17.08
N VAL A 151 1.72 3.64 -17.17
CA VAL A 151 0.70 3.65 -18.22
C VAL A 151 -0.66 3.85 -17.56
N GLU A 152 -1.34 4.92 -17.96
CA GLU A 152 -2.71 5.21 -17.53
C GLU A 152 -3.71 4.31 -18.28
N ASN A 153 -3.76 3.04 -17.89
CA ASN A 153 -4.67 2.06 -18.45
C ASN A 153 -5.23 1.16 -17.34
N ASN A 154 -6.52 1.30 -17.06
CA ASN A 154 -7.25 0.49 -16.09
C ASN A 154 -8.34 -0.31 -16.82
N PRO A 155 -7.98 -1.45 -17.46
CA PRO A 155 -8.88 -2.16 -18.38
C PRO A 155 -10.06 -2.87 -17.70
N TYR A 156 -10.03 -3.03 -16.38
CA TYR A 156 -11.09 -3.68 -15.61
C TYR A 156 -11.96 -2.64 -14.91
N SER A 157 -13.27 -2.80 -15.03
CA SER A 157 -14.28 -2.14 -14.21
C SER A 157 -15.24 -3.21 -13.72
N GLN A 158 -16.02 -2.96 -12.66
CA GLN A 158 -16.95 -3.98 -12.19
C GLN A 158 -17.95 -4.35 -13.29
N ASN A 159 -17.98 -5.64 -13.63
CA ASN A 159 -18.90 -6.23 -14.58
C ASN A 159 -19.23 -7.66 -14.16
N ILE A 160 -20.28 -7.80 -13.35
CA ILE A 160 -20.68 -9.10 -12.77
C ILE A 160 -21.11 -10.09 -13.84
N GLU A 161 -21.75 -9.64 -14.92
CA GLU A 161 -22.16 -10.53 -16.01
C GLU A 161 -20.94 -11.10 -16.76
N LYS A 162 -19.96 -10.25 -17.08
CA LYS A 162 -18.71 -10.72 -17.69
C LYS A 162 -17.93 -11.66 -16.77
N ALA A 163 -17.92 -11.38 -15.47
CA ALA A 163 -17.28 -12.24 -14.49
C ALA A 163 -17.96 -13.62 -14.42
N LYS A 164 -19.29 -13.69 -14.40
CA LYS A 164 -20.06 -14.95 -14.41
C LYS A 164 -19.86 -15.74 -15.71
N GLU A 165 -19.80 -15.07 -16.86
CA GLU A 165 -19.49 -15.68 -18.16
C GLU A 165 -18.12 -16.38 -18.10
N LEU A 166 -17.08 -15.67 -17.66
CA LEU A 166 -15.73 -16.21 -17.52
C LEU A 166 -15.68 -17.38 -16.52
N MET A 167 -16.43 -17.30 -15.41
CA MET A 167 -16.54 -18.40 -14.45
C MET A 167 -17.18 -19.64 -15.07
N ALA A 168 -18.25 -19.47 -15.86
CA ALA A 168 -18.91 -20.58 -16.56
C ALA A 168 -18.00 -21.21 -17.63
N GLU A 169 -17.34 -20.39 -18.45
CA GLU A 169 -16.37 -20.86 -19.44
C GLU A 169 -15.20 -21.63 -18.83
N ALA A 170 -14.80 -21.26 -17.61
CA ALA A 170 -13.75 -21.93 -16.84
C ALA A 170 -14.24 -23.19 -16.11
N GLY A 171 -15.54 -23.51 -16.17
CA GLY A 171 -16.12 -24.68 -15.49
C GLY A 171 -16.43 -24.47 -14.00
N TYR A 172 -16.52 -23.23 -13.55
CA TYR A 172 -16.79 -22.84 -12.16
C TYR A 172 -18.09 -22.03 -12.01
N ALA A 173 -19.13 -22.35 -12.79
CA ALA A 173 -20.42 -21.66 -12.73
C ALA A 173 -21.06 -21.66 -11.32
N ASP A 174 -20.87 -22.75 -10.56
CA ASP A 174 -21.35 -22.90 -9.17
C ASP A 174 -20.38 -22.30 -8.12
N GLY A 175 -19.29 -21.70 -8.59
CA GLY A 175 -18.24 -21.11 -7.77
C GLY A 175 -17.45 -22.13 -6.95
N PHE A 176 -16.78 -21.64 -5.91
CA PHE A 176 -15.90 -22.43 -5.03
C PHE A 176 -15.59 -21.67 -3.74
N ASP A 177 -15.07 -22.39 -2.75
CA ASP A 177 -14.58 -21.82 -1.50
C ASP A 177 -13.09 -21.45 -1.60
N VAL A 178 -12.69 -20.33 -1.00
CA VAL A 178 -11.30 -19.86 -1.02
C VAL A 178 -10.92 -19.16 0.29
N GLU A 179 -9.71 -19.39 0.79
CA GLU A 179 -9.14 -18.62 1.90
C GLU A 179 -8.66 -17.24 1.38
N LEU A 180 -9.22 -16.17 1.94
CA LEU A 180 -8.79 -14.79 1.75
C LEU A 180 -8.04 -14.30 2.98
N VAL A 181 -6.72 -14.18 2.89
CA VAL A 181 -5.88 -13.76 4.02
C VAL A 181 -5.63 -12.25 4.00
N THR A 182 -5.70 -11.62 5.17
CA THR A 182 -5.29 -10.23 5.36
C THR A 182 -4.66 -10.00 6.75
N ASN A 183 -4.11 -8.81 6.97
CA ASN A 183 -3.51 -8.46 8.26
C ASN A 183 -4.50 -7.77 9.21
N THR A 184 -4.02 -7.48 10.43
CA THR A 184 -4.84 -6.90 11.51
C THR A 184 -5.15 -5.41 11.37
N THR A 185 -4.77 -4.74 10.29
CA THR A 185 -5.11 -3.32 10.10
C THR A 185 -6.59 -3.15 9.80
N GLU A 186 -7.23 -2.13 10.39
CA GLU A 186 -8.66 -1.88 10.18
C GLU A 186 -9.00 -1.68 8.71
N ARG A 187 -8.19 -0.86 8.01
CA ARG A 187 -8.30 -0.64 6.56
C ARG A 187 -8.40 -1.96 5.78
N ARG A 188 -7.43 -2.86 5.94
CA ARG A 188 -7.41 -4.11 5.16
C ARG A 188 -8.47 -5.12 5.58
N ARG A 189 -8.96 -5.07 6.82
CA ARG A 189 -10.14 -5.86 7.23
C ARG A 189 -11.39 -5.38 6.49
N THR A 190 -11.58 -4.07 6.38
CA THR A 190 -12.70 -3.49 5.63
C THR A 190 -12.59 -3.80 4.14
N GLU A 191 -11.39 -3.69 3.54
CA GLU A 191 -11.14 -4.11 2.15
C GLU A 191 -11.50 -5.59 1.94
N ALA A 192 -11.12 -6.48 2.87
CA ALA A 192 -11.41 -7.90 2.76
C ALA A 192 -12.91 -8.21 2.77
N VAL A 193 -13.71 -7.49 3.57
CA VAL A 193 -15.17 -7.62 3.57
C VAL A 193 -15.76 -7.18 2.22
N VAL A 194 -15.33 -6.03 1.68
CA VAL A 194 -15.80 -5.55 0.36
C VAL A 194 -15.42 -6.52 -0.76
N VAL A 195 -14.19 -7.06 -0.73
CA VAL A 195 -13.74 -8.07 -1.69
C VAL A 195 -14.58 -9.35 -1.55
N GLN A 196 -14.81 -9.84 -0.33
CA GLN A 196 -15.66 -11.01 -0.07
C GLN A 196 -17.08 -10.82 -0.63
N GLU A 197 -17.72 -9.67 -0.37
CA GLU A 197 -19.05 -9.33 -0.88
C GLU A 197 -19.10 -9.31 -2.42
N ASN A 198 -18.07 -8.75 -3.05
CA ASN A 198 -17.94 -8.71 -4.50
C ASN A 198 -17.75 -10.11 -5.11
N LEU A 199 -16.92 -10.94 -4.50
CA LEU A 199 -16.67 -12.33 -4.91
C LEU A 199 -17.92 -13.20 -4.78
N ALA A 200 -18.73 -12.99 -3.74
CA ALA A 200 -19.99 -13.72 -3.55
C ALA A 200 -20.98 -13.54 -4.71
N LYS A 201 -20.96 -12.38 -5.39
CA LYS A 201 -21.82 -12.09 -6.57
C LYS A 201 -21.53 -13.01 -7.76
N ILE A 202 -20.35 -13.64 -7.79
CA ILE A 202 -19.92 -14.57 -8.84
C ILE A 202 -19.74 -16.01 -8.31
N GLY A 203 -20.30 -16.30 -7.14
CA GLY A 203 -20.30 -17.64 -6.53
C GLY A 203 -19.04 -18.01 -5.75
N ILE A 204 -18.03 -17.14 -5.68
CA ILE A 204 -16.82 -17.40 -4.88
C ILE A 204 -17.11 -17.09 -3.41
N ARG A 205 -16.99 -18.11 -2.57
CA ARG A 205 -17.21 -18.04 -1.12
C ARG A 205 -15.86 -17.85 -0.43
N ALA A 206 -15.46 -16.59 -0.27
CA ALA A 206 -14.21 -16.27 0.40
C ALA A 206 -14.35 -16.36 1.93
N GLU A 207 -13.52 -17.17 2.58
CA GLU A 207 -13.37 -17.19 4.04
C GLU A 207 -12.25 -16.23 4.44
N ILE A 208 -12.59 -15.15 5.16
CA ILE A 208 -11.60 -14.16 5.58
C ILE A 208 -10.82 -14.70 6.79
N ASN A 209 -9.51 -14.83 6.63
CA ASN A 209 -8.59 -15.20 7.69
C ASN A 209 -7.66 -14.02 8.02
N VAL A 210 -7.79 -13.48 9.24
CA VAL A 210 -7.00 -12.33 9.72
C VAL A 210 -5.86 -12.83 10.59
N MET A 211 -4.63 -12.44 10.26
CA MET A 211 -3.44 -12.83 11.04
C MET A 211 -2.42 -11.70 11.17
N GLN A 212 -1.43 -11.86 12.05
CA GLN A 212 -0.37 -10.87 12.21
C GLN A 212 0.47 -10.75 10.94
N ALA A 213 0.88 -9.54 10.58
CA ALA A 213 1.57 -9.28 9.31
C ALA A 213 2.84 -10.14 9.12
N SER A 214 3.61 -10.38 10.18
CA SER A 214 4.80 -11.24 10.13
C SER A 214 4.46 -12.69 9.77
N GLN A 215 3.38 -13.23 10.32
CA GLN A 215 2.87 -14.58 10.03
C GLN A 215 2.30 -14.65 8.61
N MET A 216 1.48 -13.66 8.22
CA MET A 216 0.91 -13.54 6.88
C MET A 216 2.00 -13.57 5.80
N TYR A 217 3.01 -12.71 5.93
CA TYR A 217 4.07 -12.64 4.94
C TYR A 217 5.03 -13.84 4.98
N ALA A 218 5.17 -14.53 6.12
CA ALA A 218 5.88 -15.81 6.17
C ALA A 218 5.15 -16.87 5.34
N LYS A 219 3.84 -17.07 5.58
CA LYS A 219 3.00 -18.00 4.80
C LYS A 219 2.96 -17.63 3.32
N PHE A 220 2.95 -16.33 2.99
CA PHE A 220 2.98 -15.87 1.60
C PHE A 220 4.31 -16.17 0.90
N ARG A 221 5.46 -16.00 1.60
CA ARG A 221 6.80 -16.36 1.07
C ARG A 221 6.94 -17.84 0.78
N GLU A 222 6.20 -18.68 1.49
CA GLU A 222 6.14 -20.13 1.31
C GLU A 222 5.10 -20.56 0.26
N GLN A 223 4.47 -19.62 -0.46
CA GLN A 223 3.40 -19.89 -1.43
C GLN A 223 2.17 -20.60 -0.82
N GLY A 224 2.01 -20.51 0.50
CA GLY A 224 0.99 -21.24 1.26
C GLY A 224 -0.39 -20.57 1.29
N LEU A 225 -0.58 -19.47 0.58
CA LEU A 225 -1.84 -18.71 0.54
C LEU A 225 -2.57 -18.94 -0.78
N GLN A 226 -3.90 -18.95 -0.74
CA GLN A 226 -4.76 -19.05 -1.93
C GLN A 226 -5.06 -17.66 -2.50
N MET A 227 -5.53 -16.76 -1.62
CA MET A 227 -5.75 -15.35 -1.92
C MET A 227 -5.27 -14.48 -0.74
N ILE A 228 -4.77 -13.28 -1.03
CA ILE A 228 -4.26 -12.33 -0.05
C ILE A 228 -4.65 -10.89 -0.41
N ILE A 229 -4.96 -10.06 0.58
CA ILE A 229 -4.91 -8.60 0.44
C ILE A 229 -3.63 -8.10 1.11
N ALA A 230 -2.78 -7.46 0.33
CA ALA A 230 -1.49 -6.96 0.78
C ALA A 230 -1.10 -5.71 0.00
N GLY A 231 0.00 -5.08 0.43
CA GLY A 231 0.60 -3.97 -0.28
C GLY A 231 2.06 -4.23 -0.60
N TRP A 232 2.56 -3.53 -1.60
CA TRP A 232 3.99 -3.49 -1.95
C TRP A 232 4.38 -2.06 -2.27
N GLY A 233 5.50 -1.62 -1.71
CA GLY A 233 6.02 -0.27 -1.88
C GLY A 233 7.28 -0.26 -2.72
N VAL A 234 7.66 0.93 -3.15
CA VAL A 234 8.90 1.17 -3.87
C VAL A 234 10.05 1.41 -2.89
N ASP A 235 11.13 0.63 -3.02
CA ASP A 235 12.34 0.82 -2.21
C ASP A 235 13.23 1.96 -2.73
N TYR A 236 13.24 2.19 -4.05
CA TYR A 236 13.98 3.26 -4.73
C TYR A 236 13.25 3.66 -6.02
N PRO A 237 13.27 4.95 -6.44
CA PRO A 237 12.36 5.50 -7.44
C PRO A 237 12.70 5.10 -8.88
N ASP A 238 12.69 3.81 -9.16
CA ASP A 238 12.94 3.19 -10.46
C ASP A 238 11.84 2.17 -10.75
N ALA A 239 11.47 2.02 -12.03
CA ALA A 239 10.49 1.03 -12.44
C ALA A 239 10.96 -0.41 -12.14
N ASP A 240 12.27 -0.63 -12.11
CA ASP A 240 12.91 -1.90 -11.76
C ASP A 240 12.47 -2.44 -10.39
N ALA A 241 12.36 -1.54 -9.40
CA ALA A 241 11.98 -1.87 -8.02
C ALA A 241 10.58 -2.51 -7.91
N LEU A 242 9.76 -2.40 -8.95
CA LEU A 242 8.42 -2.97 -9.01
C LEU A 242 8.29 -4.00 -10.13
N ALA A 243 8.94 -3.81 -11.28
CA ALA A 243 8.92 -4.78 -12.37
C ALA A 243 9.43 -6.15 -11.90
N HIS A 244 10.57 -6.20 -11.19
CA HIS A 244 11.12 -7.44 -10.65
C HIS A 244 10.17 -8.17 -9.70
N PRO A 245 9.66 -7.54 -8.62
CA PRO A 245 8.74 -8.23 -7.72
C PRO A 245 7.49 -8.76 -8.41
N PHE A 246 6.88 -7.97 -9.30
CA PHE A 246 5.58 -8.28 -9.89
C PHE A 246 5.64 -9.17 -11.13
N ALA A 247 6.75 -9.17 -11.87
CA ALA A 247 6.87 -9.90 -13.13
C ALA A 247 7.91 -11.03 -13.11
N ASN A 248 9.02 -10.86 -12.38
CA ASN A 248 10.13 -11.82 -12.40
C ASN A 248 10.00 -12.84 -11.26
N HIS A 249 9.52 -14.04 -11.57
CA HIS A 249 9.41 -15.12 -10.58
C HIS A 249 10.77 -15.60 -10.04
N ARG A 250 11.87 -15.35 -10.76
CA ARG A 250 13.21 -15.85 -10.42
C ARG A 250 13.82 -15.11 -9.21
N VAL A 251 13.37 -13.88 -8.93
CA VAL A 251 13.79 -13.12 -7.73
C VAL A 251 13.06 -13.54 -6.45
N LYS A 252 12.13 -14.51 -6.52
CA LYS A 252 11.40 -15.09 -5.37
C LYS A 252 10.59 -14.06 -4.56
N GLN A 253 10.06 -13.06 -5.24
CA GLN A 253 9.17 -12.02 -4.68
C GLN A 253 7.70 -12.25 -5.09
N LEU A 254 6.92 -11.23 -5.49
CA LEU A 254 5.46 -11.35 -5.59
C LEU A 254 5.01 -12.35 -6.66
N ALA A 255 5.57 -12.29 -7.87
CA ALA A 255 5.28 -13.25 -8.93
C ALA A 255 5.49 -14.70 -8.44
N TRP A 256 6.63 -14.95 -7.78
CA TRP A 256 6.92 -16.23 -7.16
C TRP A 256 5.94 -16.60 -6.06
N ARG A 257 5.65 -15.69 -5.12
CA ARG A 257 4.75 -15.95 -3.98
C ARG A 257 3.33 -16.26 -4.42
N CYS A 258 2.92 -15.71 -5.57
CA CYS A 258 1.65 -16.03 -6.24
C CYS A 258 1.74 -17.21 -7.21
N VAL A 259 2.88 -17.91 -7.30
CA VAL A 259 3.12 -19.04 -8.22
C VAL A 259 2.78 -18.66 -9.68
N TRP A 260 2.98 -17.38 -10.02
CA TRP A 260 2.78 -16.86 -11.36
C TRP A 260 4.12 -16.91 -12.08
N TYR A 261 4.34 -18.00 -12.81
CA TYR A 261 5.57 -18.28 -13.54
C TYR A 261 5.36 -17.99 -15.02
N ASP A 262 5.73 -16.78 -15.42
CA ASP A 262 5.68 -16.32 -16.80
C ASP A 262 7.10 -15.91 -17.23
N ASP A 263 7.74 -16.74 -18.03
CA ASP A 263 9.12 -16.48 -18.46
C ASP A 263 9.23 -15.29 -19.39
N TYR A 264 8.18 -15.00 -20.18
CA TYR A 264 8.17 -13.82 -21.06
C TYR A 264 8.15 -12.53 -20.24
N ALA A 265 7.30 -12.45 -19.22
CA ALA A 265 7.26 -11.31 -18.31
C ALA A 265 8.54 -11.19 -17.47
N ALA A 266 9.12 -12.31 -17.04
CA ALA A 266 10.39 -12.31 -16.33
C ALA A 266 11.54 -11.80 -17.20
N ASP A 267 11.60 -12.21 -18.47
CA ASP A 267 12.62 -11.76 -19.41
C ASP A 267 12.48 -10.28 -19.75
N LEU A 268 11.24 -9.76 -19.82
CA LEU A 268 10.99 -8.32 -19.99
C LEU A 268 11.41 -7.48 -18.79
N ALA A 269 11.30 -8.01 -17.57
CA ALA A 269 11.67 -7.28 -16.36
C ALA A 269 13.20 -7.26 -16.13
N GLU A 270 13.93 -8.21 -16.71
CA GLU A 270 15.39 -8.30 -16.61
C GLU A 270 16.12 -7.42 -17.66
N ALA A 271 15.44 -7.02 -18.72
CA ALA A 271 15.99 -6.33 -19.89
C ALA A 271 16.04 -4.81 -19.73
#